data_AF-A0A3A8K2L0-F1
#
_entry.id   AF-A0A3A8K2L0-F1
#
_cell.length_a   1.000
_cell.length_b   1.000
_cell.length_c   1.000
_cell.angle_alpha   90.00
_cell.angle_beta   90.00
_cell.angle_gamma   90.00
#
_symmetry.space_group_name_H-M   'P 1'
#
loop_
_entity.id
_entity.type
_entity.pdbx_description
1 polymer ?
#
loop_
_entity_poly.entity_id
_entity_poly.type
_entity_poly.pdbx_seq_one_letter_code
_entity_poly.pdbx_strand_id
1 'polypeptide(L)' 'MAPPPPKPCAVCGRAITWRRKWARDWEQVRYCSDACRGKRTQARDSPLEALILELLARRAGGATVCPSEVARAVG' A
#
# COMPACT_ATOMS: atom_id res chain seq x y z
N MET A 1 16.50 6.04 -27.87
CA MET A 1 16.09 6.54 -26.54
C MET A 1 15.32 5.42 -25.85
N ALA A 2 15.87 4.82 -24.80
CA ALA A 2 15.17 3.79 -24.03
C ALA A 2 14.07 4.42 -23.15
N PRO A 3 12.96 3.71 -22.88
CA PRO A 3 11.95 4.19 -21.94
C PRO A 3 12.53 4.26 -20.51
N PRO A 4 12.07 5.21 -19.67
CA PRO A 4 12.51 5.32 -18.29
C PRO A 4 12.08 4.11 -17.45
N PRO A 5 12.77 3.85 -16.33
CA PRO A 5 12.51 2.68 -15.51
C PRO A 5 11.10 2.74 -14.91
N PRO A 6 10.44 1.58 -14.72
CA PRO A 6 9.15 1.51 -14.05
C PRO A 6 9.27 1.90 -12.56
N LYS A 7 8.18 2.45 -12.00
CA LYS A 7 8.09 2.85 -10.58
C LYS A 7 6.82 2.34 -9.90
N PRO A 8 6.80 2.09 -8.59
CA PRO A 8 5.64 1.50 -7.92
C PRO A 8 4.45 2.47 -7.86
N CYS A 9 3.26 1.93 -8.02
CA CYS A 9 2.00 2.62 -7.83
C CYS A 9 1.78 2.88 -6.34
N ALA A 10 1.49 4.13 -5.99
CA ALA A 10 1.37 4.53 -4.59
C ALA A 10 0.17 3.90 -3.86
N VAL A 11 -0.79 3.32 -4.58
CA VAL A 11 -2.00 2.72 -3.95
C VAL A 11 -1.91 1.20 -3.91
N CYS A 12 -1.60 0.58 -5.03
CA CYS A 12 -1.56 -0.88 -5.14
C CYS A 12 -0.14 -1.45 -5.17
N GLY A 13 0.90 -0.62 -5.04
CA GLY A 13 2.31 -1.02 -5.15
C GLY A 13 2.76 -1.38 -6.57
N ARG A 14 1.87 -1.57 -7.56
CA ARG A 14 2.20 -2.10 -8.90
C ARG A 14 3.07 -1.20 -9.74
N ALA A 15 4.05 -1.77 -10.44
CA ALA A 15 4.89 -1.07 -11.39
C ALA A 15 4.06 -0.32 -12.45
N ILE A 16 4.24 0.98 -12.48
CA ILE A 16 3.78 1.88 -13.53
C ILE A 16 4.81 1.75 -14.66
N THR A 17 4.38 1.42 -15.87
CA THR A 17 5.24 1.35 -17.07
C THR A 17 5.14 2.62 -17.89
N TRP A 18 6.25 3.05 -18.48
CA TRP A 18 6.23 4.27 -19.28
C TRP A 18 5.25 4.17 -20.45
N ARG A 19 4.52 5.26 -20.70
CA ARG A 19 3.62 5.41 -21.85
C ARG A 19 3.93 6.74 -22.52
N ARG A 20 3.77 6.79 -23.85
CA ARG A 20 4.01 8.02 -24.63
C ARG A 20 3.18 9.22 -24.13
N LYS A 21 1.96 8.98 -23.62
CA LYS A 21 1.11 10.02 -22.98
C LYS A 21 1.71 10.66 -21.72
N TRP A 22 2.71 10.01 -21.13
CA TRP A 22 3.41 10.43 -19.93
C TRP A 22 4.81 10.94 -20.23
N ALA A 23 5.16 11.16 -21.50
CA ALA A 23 6.49 11.62 -21.89
C ALA A 23 6.88 12.96 -21.23
N ARG A 24 5.91 13.86 -21.01
CA ARG A 24 6.13 15.18 -20.39
C ARG A 24 6.20 15.12 -18.87
N ASP A 25 5.48 14.17 -18.27
CA ASP A 25 5.19 14.17 -16.83
C ASP A 25 5.50 12.81 -16.18
N TRP A 26 6.43 12.02 -16.73
CA TRP A 26 6.70 10.65 -16.27
C TRP A 26 7.02 10.61 -14.78
N GLU A 27 7.85 11.54 -14.31
CA GLU A 27 8.20 11.71 -12.90
C GLU A 27 6.98 11.97 -12.01
N GLN A 28 5.90 12.53 -12.56
CA GLN A 28 4.67 12.85 -11.84
C GLN A 28 3.64 11.69 -11.80
N VAL A 29 3.84 10.61 -12.58
CA VAL A 29 2.89 9.48 -12.59
C VAL A 29 3.01 8.66 -11.30
N ARG A 30 1.98 8.68 -10.45
CA ARG A 30 1.97 7.95 -9.16
C ARG A 30 1.02 6.76 -9.12
N TYR A 31 0.13 6.64 -10.10
CA TYR A 31 -0.91 5.62 -10.14
C TYR A 31 -0.93 4.93 -11.50
N CYS A 32 -1.13 3.61 -11.50
CA CYS A 32 -1.18 2.83 -12.73
C CYS A 32 -2.50 2.98 -13.50
N SER A 33 -3.56 3.47 -12.86
CA SER A 33 -4.90 3.63 -13.44
C SER A 33 -5.74 4.65 -12.68
N ASP A 34 -6.82 5.12 -13.30
CA ASP A 34 -7.78 6.01 -12.63
C ASP A 34 -8.55 5.31 -11.51
N ALA A 35 -8.70 3.99 -11.59
CA ALA A 35 -9.20 3.19 -10.47
C ALA A 35 -8.24 3.19 -9.28
N CYS A 36 -6.92 3.07 -9.49
CA CYS A 36 -5.95 3.20 -8.39
C CYS A 36 -5.84 4.64 -7.92
N ARG A 37 -6.03 5.62 -8.80
CA ARG A 37 -6.20 7.04 -8.44
C ARG A 37 -7.44 7.25 -7.56
N GLY A 38 -8.50 6.45 -7.75
CA GLY A 38 -9.76 6.53 -6.99
C GLY A 38 -9.89 5.59 -5.79
N LYS A 39 -9.02 4.56 -5.65
CA LYS A 39 -9.06 3.61 -4.53
C LYS A 39 -8.51 4.21 -3.25
N ARG A 40 -9.12 3.84 -2.12
CA ARG A 40 -8.83 4.39 -0.78
C ARG A 40 -8.22 3.40 0.25
N THR A 41 -7.73 2.21 -0.14
CA THR A 41 -7.02 1.29 0.79
C THR A 41 -5.76 0.73 0.11
N GLN A 42 -4.64 0.75 0.84
CA GLN A 42 -3.29 1.01 0.33
C GLN A 42 -2.29 -0.11 0.69
N ALA A 43 -1.19 -0.21 -0.05
CA ALA A 43 -0.04 -1.10 0.26
C ALA A 43 0.62 -0.86 1.64
N ARG A 44 0.31 0.26 2.29
CA ARG A 44 0.71 0.61 3.66
C ARG A 44 -0.16 -0.02 4.75
N ASP A 45 -1.29 -0.61 4.39
CA ASP A 45 -2.26 -1.12 5.36
C ASP A 45 -1.90 -2.57 5.78
N SER A 46 -1.06 -3.27 5.00
CA SER A 46 -0.64 -4.65 5.29
C SER A 46 0.26 -4.81 6.53
N PRO A 47 1.23 -3.93 6.82
CA PRO A 47 2.01 -4.03 8.06
C PRO A 47 1.13 -3.90 9.31
N LEU A 48 0.09 -3.05 9.24
CA LEU A 48 -0.86 -2.85 10.33
C LEU A 48 -1.77 -4.07 10.50
N GLU A 49 -2.29 -4.61 9.41
CA GLU A 49 -3.12 -5.82 9.43
C GLU A 49 -2.35 -7.01 10.01
N ALA A 50 -1.07 -7.17 9.66
CA ALA A 50 -0.20 -8.22 10.19
C ALA A 50 -0.02 -8.10 11.71
N LEU A 51 0.16 -6.88 12.20
CA LEU A 51 0.32 -6.66 13.63
C LEU A 51 -0.97 -6.93 14.41
N ILE A 52 -2.14 -6.55 13.86
CA ILE A 52 -3.44 -6.86 14.47
C ILE A 52 -3.56 -8.36 14.70
N LEU A 53 -3.21 -9.15 13.69
CA LEU A 53 -3.28 -10.60 13.76
C LEU A 53 -2.26 -11.18 14.73
N GLU A 54 -1.05 -10.62 14.79
CA GLU A 54 -0.03 -11.03 15.75
C GLU A 54 -0.49 -10.83 17.20
N LEU A 55 -1.09 -9.68 17.51
CA LEU A 55 -1.61 -9.41 18.84
C LEU A 55 -2.81 -10.29 19.19
N LEU A 56 -3.63 -10.67 18.21
CA LEU A 56 -4.72 -11.63 18.41
C LEU A 56 -4.15 -13.02 18.72
N ALA A 57 -3.12 -13.45 17.99
CA ALA A 57 -2.54 -14.79 18.10
C ALA A 57 -1.83 -15.02 19.45
N ARG A 58 -1.30 -13.97 20.06
CA ARG A 58 -0.67 -14.05 21.39
C ARG A 58 -1.67 -14.25 22.53
N ARG A 59 -2.98 -14.24 22.27
CA ARG A 59 -4.04 -14.37 23.28
C ARG A 59 -4.72 -15.76 23.26
N ALA A 60 -5.43 -16.06 24.36
CA ALA A 60 -6.29 -17.24 24.46
C ALA A 60 -7.46 -17.18 23.45
N GLY A 61 -7.98 -18.35 23.07
CA GLY A 61 -9.07 -18.46 22.09
C GLY A 61 -10.33 -17.69 22.50
N GLY A 62 -10.90 -16.93 21.57
CA GLY A 62 -12.08 -16.08 21.79
C GLY A 62 -11.78 -14.71 22.40
N ALA A 63 -10.52 -14.44 22.74
CA ALA A 63 -10.11 -13.12 23.20
C ALA A 63 -10.04 -12.12 22.04
N THR A 64 -10.36 -10.87 22.33
CA THR A 64 -10.33 -9.76 21.36
C THR A 64 -9.07 -8.94 21.53
N VAL A 65 -8.59 -8.36 20.42
CA VAL A 65 -7.58 -7.30 20.46
C VAL A 65 -8.30 -5.97 20.60
N CYS A 66 -7.93 -5.22 21.63
CA CYS A 66 -8.30 -3.82 21.70
C CYS A 66 -7.50 -3.05 20.62
N PRO A 67 -8.13 -2.21 19.78
CA PRO A 67 -7.41 -1.41 18.79
C PRO A 67 -6.28 -0.54 19.38
N SER A 68 -6.38 -0.15 20.66
CA SER A 68 -5.32 0.61 21.36
C SER A 68 -4.02 -0.16 21.54
N GLU A 69 -4.06 -1.48 21.49
CA GLU A 69 -2.88 -2.32 21.61
C GLU A 69 -2.16 -2.49 20.27
N VAL A 70 -2.92 -2.68 19.19
CA VAL A 70 -2.42 -2.62 17.81
C VAL A 70 -1.66 -1.32 17.59
N ALA A 71 -2.27 -0.21 18.00
CA ALA A 71 -1.67 1.10 17.87
C ALA A 71 -0.34 1.21 18.64
N ARG A 72 -0.24 0.64 19.85
CA ARG A 72 1.01 0.66 20.63
C ARG A 72 2.12 -0.20 20.06
N ALA A 73 1.79 -1.19 19.23
CA ALA A 73 2.77 -2.15 18.72
C ALA A 73 3.26 -1.84 17.29
N VAL A 74 2.59 -0.97 16.52
CA VAL A 74 3.15 -0.43 15.25
C VAL A 74 4.22 0.64 15.49
N GLY A 75 4.24 1.24 16.70
CA GLY A 75 5.08 2.40 17.03
C GLY A 75 4.32 3.71 16.93
#